data_AF-A0A2R7TBV4-F1
#
_entry.id   AF-A0A2R7TBV4-F1
#
_cell.length_a   1.000
_cell.length_b   1.000
_cell.length_c   1.000
_cell.angle_alpha   90.00
_cell.angle_beta   90.00
_cell.angle_gamma   90.00
#
_symmetry.space_group_name_H-M   'P 1'
#
loop_
_entity.id
_entity.type
_entity.pdbx_description
1 polymer ?
#
loop_
_entity_poly.entity_id
_entity_poly.type
_entity_poly.pdbx_seq_one_letter_code
_entity_poly.pdbx_strand_id
1 'polypeptide(L)'
;MIKVHVWLPDGQHVGHASLEVRNEYVSFWPDGAAGKKDLKIKTSQPGMLVPDFYEDIRNEGNRKPVTVELPNLDEDAVVAFAKQLQRQLPRYQLARNNCSHVVAQALMAGASAKPSFTPHAGHYGRAGRVLGIGIWTPDQILRFARELQNS
;
A
#
# COMPACT_ATOMS: atom_id res chain seq x y z
N MET A 1 1.07 -0.51 18.37
CA MET A 1 0.08 0.30 17.64
C MET A 1 0.39 0.25 16.16
N ILE A 2 -0.62 0.16 15.30
CA ILE A 2 -0.46 0.18 13.84
C ILE A 2 -0.55 1.62 13.33
N LYS A 3 0.37 1.99 12.44
CA LYS A 3 0.35 3.26 11.71
C LYS A 3 0.35 3.00 10.22
N VAL A 4 -0.51 3.69 9.48
CA VAL A 4 -0.56 3.63 8.02
C VAL A 4 -0.08 4.97 7.49
N HIS A 5 0.93 4.95 6.62
CA HIS A 5 1.47 6.15 5.98
C HIS A 5 1.05 6.16 4.52
N VAL A 6 0.44 7.24 4.07
CA VAL A 6 -0.08 7.37 2.71
C VAL A 6 0.47 8.63 2.04
N TRP A 7 1.14 8.44 0.91
CA TRP A 7 1.51 9.50 -0.01
C TRP A 7 0.50 9.53 -1.15
N LEU A 8 -0.27 10.61 -1.24
CA LEU A 8 -1.21 10.81 -2.34
C LEU A 8 -0.47 11.17 -3.64
N PRO A 9 -1.04 10.83 -4.80
CA PRO A 9 -0.47 11.25 -6.09
C PRO A 9 -0.48 12.77 -6.24
N ASP A 10 0.57 13.33 -6.85
CA ASP A 10 0.74 14.78 -7.09
C ASP A 10 1.01 15.12 -8.56
N GLY A 11 0.81 14.15 -9.46
CA GLY A 11 1.08 14.29 -10.89
C GLY A 11 2.51 13.97 -11.30
N GLN A 12 3.48 14.01 -10.37
CA GLN A 12 4.85 13.51 -10.59
C GLN A 12 5.00 12.09 -10.03
N HIS A 13 4.40 11.85 -8.87
CA HIS A 13 4.40 10.57 -8.16
C HIS A 13 3.02 9.90 -8.31
N VAL A 14 3.03 8.58 -8.48
CA VAL A 14 1.78 7.77 -8.52
C VAL A 14 1.15 7.61 -7.13
N GLY A 15 1.89 7.99 -6.08
CA GLY A 15 1.55 7.81 -4.69
C GLY A 15 1.99 6.45 -4.16
N HIS A 16 2.00 6.33 -2.83
CA HIS A 16 2.51 5.16 -2.13
C HIS A 16 1.79 4.96 -0.81
N ALA A 17 1.83 3.74 -0.30
CA ALA A 17 1.30 3.40 1.00
C ALA A 17 2.23 2.43 1.72
N SER A 18 2.46 2.67 3.00
CA SER A 18 3.22 1.79 3.88
C SER A 18 2.51 1.62 5.22
N LEU A 19 2.95 0.62 5.99
CA LEU A 19 2.43 0.34 7.33
C LEU A 19 3.58 0.09 8.30
N GLU A 20 3.45 0.60 9.52
CA GLU A 20 4.35 0.34 10.65
C GLU A 20 3.56 -0.37 11.76
N VAL A 21 4.13 -1.44 12.32
CA VAL A 21 3.59 -2.11 13.50
C VAL A 21 4.72 -2.65 14.36
N ARG A 22 4.83 -2.16 15.60
CA ARG A 22 5.90 -2.52 16.55
C ARG A 22 7.29 -2.31 15.92
N ASN A 23 8.01 -3.38 15.58
CA ASN A 23 9.33 -3.37 14.97
C ASN A 23 9.30 -3.72 13.47
N GLU A 24 8.12 -3.98 12.91
CA GLU A 24 7.95 -4.34 11.51
C GLU A 24 7.54 -3.11 10.71
N TYR A 25 8.19 -2.95 9.56
CA TYR A 25 7.84 -1.94 8.57
C TYR A 25 7.49 -2.63 7.24
N VAL A 26 6.30 -2.34 6.71
CA VAL A 26 5.77 -2.92 5.49
C VAL A 26 5.65 -1.82 4.45
N SER A 27 6.63 -1.77 3.56
CA SER A 27 6.63 -0.91 2.39
C SER A 27 7.11 -1.71 1.19
N PHE A 28 6.27 -1.81 0.15
CA PHE A 28 6.52 -2.70 -0.98
C PHE A 28 6.68 -1.93 -2.29
N TRP A 29 7.86 -2.04 -2.88
CA TRP A 29 8.27 -1.35 -4.10
C TRP A 29 8.65 -2.33 -5.20
N PRO A 30 8.65 -1.91 -6.47
CA PRO A 30 9.34 -2.65 -7.51
C PRO A 30 10.87 -2.60 -7.28
N ASP A 31 11.54 -3.73 -7.46
CA ASP A 31 12.99 -3.82 -7.40
C ASP A 31 13.61 -3.25 -8.70
N GLY A 32 14.41 -2.19 -8.56
CA GLY A 32 15.06 -1.47 -9.65
C GLY A 32 14.40 -0.14 -10.05
N ALA A 33 15.04 0.58 -10.98
CA ALA A 33 14.55 1.85 -11.52
C ALA A 33 13.33 1.62 -12.43
N ALA A 34 12.16 1.38 -11.83
CA ALA A 34 10.90 1.27 -12.56
C ALA A 34 10.63 2.60 -13.29
N GLY A 35 10.84 2.60 -14.60
CA GLY A 35 10.57 3.76 -15.43
C GLY A 35 9.08 3.87 -15.76
N LYS A 36 8.68 4.99 -16.38
CA LYS A 36 7.30 5.18 -16.89
C LYS A 36 6.81 4.04 -17.81
N LYS A 37 7.72 3.28 -18.41
CA LYS A 37 7.44 2.16 -19.33
C LYS A 37 7.13 0.85 -18.59
N ASP A 38 7.56 0.74 -17.33
CA ASP A 38 7.40 -0.44 -16.46
C ASP A 38 6.14 -0.35 -15.59
N LEU A 39 5.59 0.86 -15.46
CA LEU A 39 4.25 1.16 -14.91
C LEU A 39 3.09 0.67 -15.79
N LYS A 40 3.34 -0.20 -16.77
CA LYS A 40 2.28 -0.89 -17.49
C LYS A 40 1.53 -1.77 -16.50
N ILE A 41 0.22 -1.51 -16.35
CA ILE A 41 -0.73 -2.13 -15.42
C ILE A 41 -0.52 -3.66 -15.23
N LYS A 42 -0.15 -4.38 -16.31
CA LYS A 42 0.00 -5.84 -16.30
C LYS A 42 1.44 -6.38 -16.20
N THR A 43 2.47 -5.55 -16.26
CA THR A 43 3.87 -6.02 -16.18
C THR A 43 4.21 -6.44 -14.76
N SER A 44 4.92 -7.56 -14.64
CA SER A 44 5.37 -8.11 -13.36
C SER A 44 6.88 -8.02 -13.26
N GLN A 45 7.38 -7.41 -12.21
CA GLN A 45 8.81 -7.22 -11.93
C GLN A 45 9.17 -7.76 -10.55
N PRO A 46 10.45 -8.03 -10.25
CA PRO A 46 10.83 -8.38 -8.88
C PRO A 46 10.36 -7.25 -7.95
N GLY A 47 9.93 -7.62 -6.74
CA GLY A 47 9.53 -6.67 -5.72
C GLY A 47 10.60 -6.60 -4.64
N MET A 48 10.62 -5.50 -3.90
CA MET A 48 11.50 -5.30 -2.76
C MET A 48 10.72 -4.71 -1.59
N LEU A 49 11.14 -5.04 -0.37
CA LEU A 49 10.69 -4.36 0.84
C LEU A 49 11.68 -3.25 1.17
N VAL A 50 11.15 -2.05 1.38
CA VAL A 50 11.95 -0.93 1.89
C VAL A 50 12.13 -1.11 3.40
N PRO A 51 13.34 -0.90 3.95
CA PRO A 51 13.64 -1.24 5.34
C PRO A 51 12.96 -0.32 6.37
N ASP A 52 12.73 0.95 6.03
CA ASP A 52 12.25 1.93 7.00
C ASP A 52 11.47 3.10 6.39
N PHE A 53 10.81 3.85 7.28
CA PHE A 53 9.99 5.02 6.97
C PHE A 53 10.75 6.17 6.30
N TYR A 54 12.03 6.35 6.63
CA TYR A 54 12.82 7.47 6.10
C TYR A 54 13.27 7.23 4.65
N GLU A 55 13.51 5.98 4.29
CA GLU A 55 13.75 5.58 2.91
C GLU A 55 12.52 5.85 2.02
N ASP A 56 11.30 5.56 2.50
CA ASP A 56 10.07 5.92 1.77
C ASP A 56 9.91 7.43 1.60
N ILE A 57 10.18 8.24 2.64
CA ILE A 57 10.16 9.70 2.53
C ILE A 57 11.12 10.17 1.44
N ARG A 58 12.35 9.64 1.40
CA ARG A 58 13.35 10.01 0.38
C ARG A 58 12.90 9.63 -1.02
N ASN A 59 12.40 8.41 -1.19
CA ASN A 59 11.91 7.90 -2.48
C ASN A 59 10.68 8.66 -2.99
N GLU A 60 9.88 9.21 -2.08
CA GLU A 60 8.73 10.07 -2.40
C GLU A 60 9.07 11.56 -2.53
N GLY A 61 10.36 11.90 -2.70
CA GLY A 61 10.80 13.27 -2.93
C GLY A 61 10.74 14.16 -1.69
N ASN A 62 10.98 13.58 -0.51
CA ASN A 62 10.89 14.23 0.82
C ASN A 62 9.49 14.74 1.18
N ARG A 63 8.45 14.25 0.50
CA ARG A 63 7.05 14.59 0.81
C ARG A 63 6.64 13.91 2.11
N LYS A 64 5.83 14.61 2.90
CA LYS A 64 5.26 14.05 4.14
C LYS A 64 4.01 13.22 3.83
N PRO A 65 3.89 12.00 4.36
CA PRO A 65 2.66 11.22 4.23
C PRO A 65 1.56 11.75 5.13
N VAL A 66 0.32 11.44 4.76
CA VAL A 66 -0.79 11.40 5.71
C VAL A 66 -0.65 10.13 6.54
N THR A 67 -0.53 10.27 7.86
CA THR A 67 -0.43 9.13 8.78
C THR A 67 -1.74 8.93 9.53
N VAL A 68 -2.23 7.69 9.56
CA VAL A 68 -3.42 7.29 10.33
C VAL A 68 -3.00 6.26 11.37
N GLU A 69 -3.27 6.55 12.63
CA GLU A 69 -3.01 5.64 13.75
C GLU A 69 -4.25 4.79 14.03
N LEU A 70 -4.06 3.49 14.17
CA LEU A 70 -5.12 2.48 14.29
C LEU A 70 -4.90 1.67 15.58
N PRO A 71 -5.37 2.16 16.73
CA PRO A 71 -5.07 1.55 18.04
C PRO A 71 -5.83 0.23 18.30
N ASN A 72 -6.93 -0.03 17.58
CA ASN A 72 -7.86 -1.12 17.89
C ASN A 72 -7.71 -2.36 16.98
N LEU A 73 -6.69 -2.40 16.13
CA LEU A 73 -6.43 -3.55 15.25
C LEU A 73 -5.58 -4.60 15.96
N ASP A 74 -5.75 -5.87 15.56
CA ASP A 74 -4.94 -6.98 16.04
C ASP A 74 -3.50 -6.87 15.51
N GLU A 75 -2.61 -6.33 16.35
CA GLU A 75 -1.20 -6.17 16.02
C GLU A 75 -0.48 -7.49 15.74
N ASP A 76 -0.87 -8.59 16.42
CA ASP A 76 -0.21 -9.88 16.26
C ASP A 76 -0.52 -10.47 14.88
N ALA A 77 -1.76 -10.33 14.42
CA ALA A 77 -2.16 -10.73 13.07
C ALA A 77 -1.42 -9.93 11.98
N VAL A 78 -1.26 -8.62 12.17
CA VAL A 78 -0.51 -7.78 11.21
C VAL A 78 0.99 -8.11 11.21
N VAL A 79 1.59 -8.37 12.38
CA VAL A 79 3.00 -8.82 12.48
C VAL A 79 3.17 -10.19 11.82
N ALA A 80 2.22 -11.11 12.00
CA ALA A 80 2.25 -12.41 11.33
C ALA A 80 2.22 -12.26 9.80
N PHE A 81 1.36 -11.37 9.29
CA PHE A 81 1.31 -11.03 7.87
C PHE A 81 2.64 -10.45 7.38
N ALA A 82 3.23 -9.48 8.10
CA ALA A 82 4.51 -8.87 7.73
C ALA A 82 5.62 -9.91 7.60
N LYS A 83 5.72 -10.83 8.56
CA LYS A 83 6.69 -11.93 8.54
C LYS A 83 6.43 -12.93 7.41
N GLN A 84 5.17 -13.20 7.09
CA GLN A 84 4.83 -14.04 5.94
C GLN A 84 5.25 -13.38 4.63
N LEU A 85 5.00 -12.08 4.47
CA LEU A 85 5.40 -11.31 3.30
C LEU A 85 6.93 -11.32 3.09
N GLN A 86 7.71 -11.18 4.16
CA GLN A 86 9.18 -11.28 4.10
C GLN A 86 9.66 -12.67 3.63
N ARG A 87 8.96 -13.75 4.01
CA ARG A 87 9.28 -15.12 3.59
C ARG A 87 8.85 -15.43 2.16
N GLN A 88 7.78 -14.80 1.70
CA GLN A 88 7.13 -15.08 0.42
C GLN A 88 6.84 -13.77 -0.30
N LEU A 89 7.90 -13.08 -0.69
CA LEU A 89 7.77 -11.79 -1.35
C LEU A 89 7.17 -11.98 -2.75
N PRO A 90 5.98 -11.41 -3.04
CA PRO A 90 5.39 -11.52 -4.36
C PRO A 90 6.19 -10.69 -5.36
N ARG A 91 5.97 -10.97 -6.65
CA ARG A 91 6.41 -10.04 -7.70
C ARG A 91 5.56 -8.79 -7.68
N TYR A 92 6.19 -7.63 -7.85
CA TYR A 92 5.49 -6.36 -7.95
C TYR A 92 4.69 -6.28 -9.25
N GLN A 93 3.43 -5.87 -9.14
CA GLN A 93 2.55 -5.64 -10.28
C GLN A 93 1.51 -4.58 -9.92
N LEU A 94 1.50 -3.47 -10.67
CA LEU A 94 0.65 -2.31 -10.35
C LEU A 94 -0.84 -2.66 -10.21
N ALA A 95 -1.36 -3.61 -10.99
CA ALA A 95 -2.77 -4.02 -10.93
C ALA A 95 -3.13 -5.04 -9.85
N ARG A 96 -2.16 -5.70 -9.23
CA ARG A 96 -2.42 -6.84 -8.34
C ARG A 96 -1.64 -6.72 -7.06
N ASN A 97 -0.31 -6.76 -7.14
CA ASN A 97 0.59 -6.73 -6.00
C ASN A 97 1.35 -5.41 -6.01
N ASN A 98 0.65 -4.32 -5.70
CA ASN A 98 1.27 -3.01 -5.50
C ASN A 98 1.36 -2.70 -3.98
N CYS A 99 2.00 -1.58 -3.62
CA CYS A 99 2.13 -1.15 -2.23
C CYS A 99 0.78 -1.09 -1.50
N SER A 100 -0.22 -0.48 -2.13
CA SER A 100 -1.56 -0.35 -1.57
C SER A 100 -2.22 -1.71 -1.34
N HIS A 101 -2.07 -2.67 -2.26
CA HIS A 101 -2.64 -4.00 -2.08
C HIS A 101 -2.03 -4.73 -0.90
N VAL A 102 -0.71 -4.65 -0.74
CA VAL A 102 -0.01 -5.26 0.41
C VAL A 102 -0.48 -4.64 1.73
N VAL A 103 -0.57 -3.30 1.79
CA VAL A 103 -1.09 -2.61 2.98
C VAL A 103 -2.55 -2.96 3.26
N ALA A 104 -3.39 -3.09 2.22
CA ALA A 104 -4.78 -3.52 2.38
C ALA A 104 -4.87 -4.93 2.97
N GLN A 105 -4.04 -5.88 2.49
CA GLN A 105 -3.99 -7.23 3.06
C GLN A 105 -3.53 -7.22 4.52
N ALA A 106 -2.52 -6.41 4.86
CA ALA A 106 -2.08 -6.24 6.24
C ALA A 106 -3.20 -5.70 7.13
N LEU A 107 -3.91 -4.66 6.69
CA LEU A 107 -5.05 -4.10 7.41
C LEU A 107 -6.20 -5.09 7.56
N MET A 108 -6.53 -5.84 6.51
CA MET A 108 -7.56 -6.89 6.56
C MET A 108 -7.16 -8.07 7.45
N ALA A 109 -5.86 -8.34 7.64
CA ALA A 109 -5.39 -9.37 8.57
C ALA A 109 -5.61 -8.94 10.03
N GLY A 110 -5.40 -7.65 10.34
CA GLY A 110 -5.61 -7.10 11.68
C GLY A 110 -7.06 -6.70 11.98
N ALA A 111 -7.91 -6.57 10.97
CA ALA A 111 -9.28 -6.10 11.09
C ALA A 111 -10.29 -7.25 11.04
N SER A 112 -11.29 -7.20 11.91
CA SER A 112 -12.48 -8.06 11.81
C SER A 112 -13.46 -7.60 10.72
N ALA A 113 -13.22 -6.43 10.12
CA ALA A 113 -14.08 -5.79 9.14
C ALA A 113 -13.39 -5.69 7.76
N LYS A 114 -14.18 -5.89 6.71
CA LYS A 114 -13.78 -5.64 5.32
C LYS A 114 -14.04 -4.17 4.96
N PRO A 115 -13.34 -3.60 3.97
CA PRO A 115 -13.63 -2.26 3.48
C PRO A 115 -15.10 -2.15 3.05
N SER A 116 -15.72 -0.99 3.29
CA SER A 116 -17.10 -0.71 2.86
C SER A 116 -17.27 -0.54 1.35
N PHE A 117 -16.19 -0.69 0.59
CA PHE A 117 -16.11 -0.41 -0.84
C PHE A 117 -15.30 -1.44 -1.59
N THR A 118 -15.53 -1.51 -2.90
CA THR A 118 -14.69 -2.29 -3.83
C THR A 118 -13.55 -1.40 -4.32
N PRO A 119 -12.28 -1.81 -4.17
CA PRO A 119 -11.14 -1.03 -4.65
C PRO A 119 -11.19 -0.87 -6.17
N HIS A 120 -10.69 0.26 -6.65
CA HIS A 120 -10.84 0.70 -8.04
C HIS A 120 -9.87 1.83 -8.42
N ALA A 121 -9.05 1.62 -9.45
CA ALA A 121 -8.10 2.63 -9.95
C ALA A 121 -8.72 3.65 -10.94
N GLY A 122 -10.03 3.92 -10.86
CA GLY A 122 -10.74 4.82 -11.78
C GLY A 122 -10.25 6.26 -11.81
N HIS A 123 -9.63 6.69 -10.71
CA HIS A 123 -9.10 8.05 -10.56
C HIS A 123 -7.82 8.31 -11.38
N TYR A 124 -7.12 7.25 -11.84
CA TYR A 124 -5.94 7.38 -12.71
C TYR A 124 -6.27 7.65 -14.19
N GLY A 125 -7.55 7.72 -14.58
CA GLY A 125 -8.00 8.13 -15.92
C GLY A 125 -9.10 7.25 -16.54
N ARG A 126 -9.55 7.61 -17.75
CA ARG A 126 -10.68 6.95 -18.46
C ARG A 126 -10.51 5.44 -18.60
N ALA A 127 -9.29 4.95 -18.84
CA ALA A 127 -8.98 3.52 -18.92
C ALA A 127 -9.03 2.80 -17.55
N GLY A 128 -8.70 3.51 -16.47
CA GLY A 128 -8.80 3.01 -15.09
C GLY A 128 -10.24 2.78 -14.65
N ARG A 129 -11.23 3.48 -15.25
CA ARG A 129 -12.65 3.29 -14.90
C ARG A 129 -13.19 1.89 -15.23
N VAL A 130 -12.71 1.25 -16.29
CA VAL A 130 -13.20 -0.07 -16.72
C VAL A 130 -12.22 -1.18 -16.33
N LEU A 131 -10.91 -0.94 -16.44
CA LEU A 131 -9.87 -1.94 -16.18
C LEU A 131 -9.30 -1.88 -14.75
N GLY A 132 -9.73 -0.91 -13.94
CA GLY A 132 -9.18 -0.66 -12.62
C GLY A 132 -9.90 -1.33 -11.46
N ILE A 133 -10.98 -2.07 -11.69
CA ILE A 133 -11.74 -2.77 -10.63
C ILE A 133 -10.82 -3.78 -9.95
N GLY A 134 -10.76 -3.75 -8.63
CA GLY A 134 -9.90 -4.61 -7.81
C GLY A 134 -8.52 -4.03 -7.53
N ILE A 135 -8.11 -2.95 -8.21
CA ILE A 135 -6.80 -2.33 -8.02
C ILE A 135 -6.87 -1.36 -6.83
N TRP A 136 -6.08 -1.63 -5.81
CA TRP A 136 -5.91 -0.75 -4.66
C TRP A 136 -5.03 0.46 -5.00
N THR A 137 -5.41 1.62 -4.47
CA THR A 137 -4.69 2.89 -4.64
C THR A 137 -4.38 3.54 -3.29
N PRO A 138 -3.41 4.46 -3.20
CA PRO A 138 -3.09 5.17 -1.96
C PRO A 138 -4.33 5.87 -1.36
N ASP A 139 -5.15 6.55 -2.16
CA ASP A 139 -6.41 7.16 -1.72
C ASP A 139 -7.37 6.15 -1.06
N GLN A 140 -7.42 4.92 -1.58
CA GLN A 140 -8.29 3.87 -1.05
C GLN A 140 -7.76 3.29 0.25
N ILE A 141 -6.44 3.23 0.41
CA ILE A 141 -5.83 2.87 1.69
C ILE A 141 -6.11 3.94 2.74
N LEU A 142 -5.99 5.22 2.39
CA LEU A 142 -6.35 6.29 3.30
C LEU A 142 -7.83 6.23 3.71
N ARG A 143 -8.72 5.95 2.75
CA ARG A 143 -10.14 5.74 3.05
C ARG A 143 -10.35 4.55 3.98
N PHE A 144 -9.77 3.39 3.68
CA PHE A 144 -9.96 2.18 4.47
C PHE A 144 -9.37 2.32 5.89
N ALA A 145 -8.18 2.91 6.01
CA ALA A 145 -7.59 3.21 7.32
C ALA A 145 -8.51 4.14 8.14
N ARG A 146 -9.13 5.15 7.53
CA ARG A 146 -10.11 6.01 8.22
C ARG A 146 -11.40 5.29 8.60
N GLU A 147 -11.86 4.33 7.80
CA GLU A 147 -13.00 3.47 8.18
C GLU A 147 -12.66 2.66 9.45
N LEU A 148 -11.48 2.03 9.47
CA LEU A 148 -11.00 1.25 10.62
C LEU A 148 -10.71 2.11 11.86
N GLN A 149 -10.24 3.34 11.69
CA GLN A 149 -9.99 4.27 12.80
C GLN A 149 -11.27 4.63 13.57
N ASN A 150 -12.42 4.64 12.88
CA ASN A 150 -13.72 5.01 13.44
C ASN A 150 -14.61 3.80 13.75
N SER A 151 -14.06 2.58 13.68
CA SER A 151 -14.75 1.32 13.94
C SER A 151 -14.60 0.83 15.38
#